data_AF-A0A9P3JUV7-F1
#
_entry.id   AF-A0A9P3JUV7-F1
#
_cell.length_a   1.000
_cell.length_b   1.000
_cell.length_c   1.000
_cell.angle_alpha   90.00
_cell.angle_beta   90.00
_cell.angle_gamma   90.00
#
_symmetry.space_group_name_H-M   'P 1'
#
loop_
_entity.id
_entity.type
_entity.pdbx_description
1 polymer ?
#
loop_
_entity_poly.entity_id
_entity_poly.type
_entity_poly.pdbx_seq_one_letter_code
_entity_poly.pdbx_strand_id
1 'polypeptide(L)' 'MLGEGEQRSFMVVYVDDILVFSPSSDLVKEMMLKLQEKFKCKTLGDVNYYLGLHIERDVEKRWMRVHQKNV' A
#
# COMPACT_ATOMS: atom_id res chain seq x y z
N MET A 1 22.27 -12.00 9.84
CA MET A 1 21.30 -11.23 10.64
C MET A 1 20.22 -10.73 9.69
N LEU A 2 19.11 -11.48 9.56
CA LEU A 2 17.91 -10.99 8.86
C LEU A 2 17.20 -10.07 9.87
N GLY A 3 17.24 -8.76 9.61
CA GLY A 3 16.63 -7.77 10.50
C GLY A 3 15.13 -7.97 10.61
N GLU A 4 14.55 -7.46 11.71
CA GLU A 4 13.11 -7.44 12.07
C GLU A 4 12.22 -6.66 11.08
N GLY A 5 12.31 -6.98 9.79
CA GLY A 5 11.55 -6.35 8.71
C GLY A 5 10.23 -7.06 8.40
N GLU A 6 10.09 -8.34 8.77
CA GLU A 6 8.91 -9.16 8.44
C GLU A 6 7.61 -8.65 9.06
N GLN A 7 7.69 -7.85 10.12
CA GLN A 7 6.52 -7.34 10.85
C GLN A 7 6.37 -5.82 10.83
N ARG A 8 6.90 -5.15 9.80
CA ARG A 8 6.72 -3.70 9.65
C ARG A 8 5.64 -3.40 8.62
N SER A 9 4.73 -2.52 9.01
CA SER A 9 3.74 -1.93 8.11
C SER A 9 4.02 -0.45 7.98
N PHE A 10 3.86 0.05 6.76
CA PHE A 10 4.01 1.45 6.43
C PHE A 10 2.67 1.99 5.94
N MET A 11 2.39 3.23 6.30
CA MET A 11 1.21 3.95 5.88
C MET A 11 1.63 5.33 5.38
N VAL A 12 1.21 5.68 4.17
CA VAL A 12 1.38 7.00 3.56
C VAL A 12 0.01 7.64 3.51
N VAL A 13 -0.10 8.85 4.04
CA VAL A 13 -1.35 9.62 4.10
C VAL A 13 -1.18 10.88 3.28
N TYR A 14 -2.03 11.06 2.28
CA TYR A 14 -2.14 12.28 1.50
C TYR A 14 -3.59 12.73 1.47
N VAL A 15 -3.93 13.77 2.23
CA VAL A 15 -5.31 14.26 2.38
C VAL A 15 -6.26 13.09 2.68
N ASP A 16 -7.18 12.77 1.77
CA ASP A 16 -8.18 11.71 1.92
C ASP A 16 -7.67 10.31 1.48
N ASP A 17 -6.50 10.25 0.83
CA ASP A 17 -5.94 9.02 0.27
C ASP A 17 -4.89 8.39 1.20
N ILE A 18 -5.19 7.16 1.64
CA ILE A 18 -4.30 6.36 2.49
C ILE A 18 -3.75 5.19 1.67
N LEU A 19 -2.43 5.09 1.60
CA LEU A 19 -1.72 3.94 1.04
C LEU A 19 -1.10 3.11 2.16
N VAL A 20 -1.34 1.81 2.16
CA VAL A 20 -0.81 0.86 3.14
C VAL A 20 0.04 -0.20 2.43
N PHE A 21 1.22 -0.49 2.97
CA PHE A 21 2.07 -1.58 2.47
C PHE A 21 2.87 -2.26 3.60
N SER A 22 3.06 -3.57 3.47
CA SER A 22 3.84 -4.40 4.39
C SER A 22 4.39 -5.62 3.64
N PRO A 23 5.50 -6.23 4.09
CA PRO A 23 5.93 -7.54 3.59
C PRO A 23 4.89 -8.66 3.85
N SER A 24 4.01 -8.50 4.85
CA SER A 24 2.93 -9.45 5.14
C SER A 24 1.58 -8.92 4.66
N SER A 25 0.92 -9.69 3.80
CA SER A 25 -0.41 -9.36 3.30
C SER A 25 -1.46 -9.39 4.40
N ASP A 26 -1.27 -10.20 5.44
CA ASP A 26 -2.18 -10.28 6.57
C ASP A 26 -2.08 -9.03 7.46
N LEU A 27 -0.87 -8.48 7.64
CA LEU A 27 -0.68 -7.20 8.35
C LEU A 27 -1.33 -6.03 7.59
N VAL A 28 -1.31 -6.04 6.25
CA VAL A 28 -2.05 -5.05 5.43
C VAL A 28 -3.55 -5.16 5.72
N LYS A 29 -4.12 -6.37 5.66
CA LYS A 29 -5.56 -6.58 5.91
C LYS A 29 -5.96 -6.13 7.32
N GLU A 30 -5.15 -6.48 8.33
CA GLU A 30 -5.41 -6.09 9.71
C GLU A 30 -5.43 -4.55 9.88
N MET A 31 -4.46 -3.84 9.29
CA MET A 31 -4.48 -2.36 9.34
C MET A 31 -5.68 -1.78 8.60
N MET A 32 -6.04 -2.31 7.43
CA MET A 32 -7.20 -1.82 6.67
C MET A 32 -8.49 -2.00 7.46
N LEU A 33 -8.69 -3.13 8.15
CA LEU A 33 -9.84 -3.37 9.03
C LEU A 33 -9.88 -2.36 10.18
N LYS A 34 -8.76 -2.16 10.88
CA LYS A 34 -8.67 -1.18 11.98
C LYS A 34 -8.96 0.25 11.52
N LEU A 35 -8.56 0.61 10.30
CA LEU A 35 -8.87 1.91 9.72
C LEU A 35 -10.37 2.05 9.44
N GLN A 36 -11.00 1.02 8.88
CA GLN A 36 -12.44 1.02 8.58
C GLN A 36 -13.32 1.02 9.83
N GLU A 37 -12.86 0.40 10.92
CA GLU A 37 -13.56 0.43 12.21
C GLU A 37 -13.56 1.83 12.83
N LYS A 38 -12.46 2.58 12.67
CA LYS A 38 -12.27 3.89 13.31
C LYS A 38 -12.68 5.07 12.44
N PHE A 39 -12.60 4.93 11.12
CA PHE A 39 -12.80 6.01 10.17
C PHE A 39 -13.75 5.56 9.05
N LYS A 40 -14.48 6.52 8.47
CA LYS A 40 -15.26 6.28 7.26
C LYS A 40 -14.34 6.20 6.04
N CYS A 41 -13.65 5.07 5.88
CA CYS A 41 -12.81 4.79 4.73
C CYS A 41 -13.28 3.53 4.00
N LYS A 42 -12.93 3.42 2.71
CA LYS A 42 -13.19 2.25 1.89
C LYS A 42 -11.87 1.70 1.35
N THR A 43 -11.78 0.38 1.23
CA THR A 43 -10.63 -0.25 0.58
C THR A 43 -10.81 -0.18 -0.92
N LEU A 44 -9.79 0.34 -1.62
CA LEU A 44 -9.75 0.42 -3.09
C LEU A 44 -9.07 -0.79 -3.75
N GLY A 45 -8.51 -1.70 -2.95
CA GLY A 45 -7.78 -2.87 -3.43
C GLY A 45 -6.30 -2.57 -3.68
N ASP A 46 -5.70 -3.31 -4.61
CA ASP A 46 -4.30 -3.11 -4.99
C ASP A 46 -4.07 -1.74 -5.63
N VAL A 47 -2.96 -1.11 -5.26
CA VAL A 47 -2.59 0.19 -5.81
C VAL A 47 -2.09 0.04 -7.24
N ASN A 48 -2.87 0.54 -8.18
CA ASN A 48 -2.44 0.76 -9.57
C ASN A 48 -2.22 2.26 -9.84
N TYR A 49 -3.01 3.13 -9.21
CA TYR A 49 -2.85 4.59 -9.34
C TYR A 49 -2.88 5.24 -7.96
N TYR A 50 -1.93 6.13 -7.70
CA TYR A 50 -1.87 6.93 -6.47
C TYR A 50 -1.33 8.33 -6.81
N LEU A 51 -2.11 9.38 -6.57
CA LEU A 51 -1.72 10.78 -6.80
C LEU A 51 -1.19 11.08 -8.22
N GLY A 52 -1.80 10.45 -9.24
CA GLY A 52 -1.36 10.59 -10.64
C GLY A 52 -0.12 9.74 -11.01
N LEU A 53 0.44 9.00 -10.06
CA LEU A 53 1.47 8.00 -10.31
C LEU A 53 0.80 6.67 -10.67
N HIS A 54 1.22 6.08 -11.78
CA HIS A 54 0.89 4.72 -12.16
C HIS A 54 1.95 3.78 -11.58
N ILE A 55 1.49 2.82 -10.79
CA ILE A 55 2.32 1.82 -10.12
C ILE A 55 2.01 0.45 -10.74
N GLU A 56 3.03 -0.15 -11.34
CA GLU A 56 3.00 -1.53 -11.81
C GLU A 56 3.94 -2.36 -10.94
N ARG A 57 3.50 -3.54 -10.48
CA ARG A 57 4.32 -4.39 -9.62
C ARG A 57 4.10 -5.86 -9.89
N ASP A 58 5.15 -6.64 -9.71
CA ASP A 58 5.12 -8.10 -9.71
C ASP A 58 5.83 -8.58 -8.43
N VAL A 59 5.04 -9.13 -7.52
CA VAL A 59 5.52 -9.55 -6.20
C VAL A 59 6.43 -10.78 -6.33
N GLU A 60 6.11 -11.71 -7.23
CA GLU A 60 6.88 -12.94 -7.45
C GLU A 60 8.24 -12.61 -8.08
N LYS A 61 8.25 -11.73 -9.09
CA LYS A 61 9.48 -11.30 -9.75
C LYS A 61 10.20 -10.16 -9.03
N ARG A 62 9.67 -9.68 -7.90
CA ARG A 62 10.23 -8.65 -7.03
C ARG A 62 10.64 -7.37 -7.77
N TRP A 63 9.79 -6.88 -8.66
CA TRP A 63 9.97 -5.57 -9.28
C TRP A 63 8.74 -4.70 -9.11
N MET A 64 8.98 -3.39 -9.08
CA MET A 64 7.96 -2.35 -9.08
C MET A 64 8.44 -1.23 -9.99
N ARG A 65 7.52 -0.71 -10.81
CA ARG A 65 7.73 0.44 -11.67
C ARG A 65 6.74 1.52 -11.29
N VAL A 66 7.24 2.72 -11.01
CA VAL A 66 6.44 3.90 -10.75
C VAL A 66 6.68 4.89 -11.87
N HIS A 67 5.64 5.38 -12.51
CA HIS A 67 5.75 6.35 -13.59
C HIS A 67 4.54 7.28 -13.65
N GLN A 68 4.75 8.50 -14.13
CA GLN A 68 3.69 9.45 -14.42
C GLN A 68 3.48 9.48 -15.93
N LYS A 69 2.23 9.35 -16.39
CA LYS A 69 1.92 9.55 -17.80
C LYS A 69 1.87 11.06 -18.04
N ASN A 70 2.85 11.61 -18.74
CA ASN A 70 2.76 12.99 -19.21
C ASN A 70 1.60 13.06 -20.22
N VAL A 71 0.60 13.87 -19.87
CA VAL A 71 -0.48 14.28 -20.77
C VAL A 71 0.05 15.30 -21.76
#